data_AF-A0A916AV57-F1
#
_entry.id   AF-A0A916AV57-F1
#
_cell.length_a   1.000
_cell.length_b   1.000
_cell.length_c   1.000
_cell.angle_alpha   90.00
_cell.angle_beta   90.00
_cell.angle_gamma   90.00
#
_symmetry.space_group_name_H-M   'P 1'
#
loop_
_entity.id
_entity.type
_entity.pdbx_description
1 polymer ?
#
loop_
_entity_poly.entity_id
_entity_poly.type
_entity_poly.pdbx_seq_one_letter_code
_entity_poly.pdbx_strand_id
1 'polypeptide(L)'
;MREPNTKTMVPLIKCGYAQYLIKGYKSLGFDPHLIIKEAGLPSHLMELSEEFIPHDSVKKLLSLLGNRLDIEQFRHLVKTALQRNSVQRLIGEFRNCKTVREALLLTSHIYLHDSTNVNVGLDVNYREAWYWIQRKPQYSSEFIWSEVYTISYIVELIRMLSRTDWQPSKIKVQSSDVEHHKAMVSDDCQYFVGHSKLEIYIEDKVLDSALSLPIHVLNKPLLDCNWHSNFTDKVYTALYPYAKDLDLTVKRSAEILNMSTRTLQRKLADEGATFRALKDSLMFTCAVEMMSEGFPLTQIAIQLSFADLSQFSRAFKRVSGLSPQKYHKSILMGDNAC
;
A
#
# COMPACT_ATOMS: atom_id res chain seq x y z
N MET A 1 -17.07 25.03 -0.46
CA MET A 1 -16.22 23.93 0.05
C MET A 1 -14.96 23.89 -0.79
N ARG A 2 -13.78 24.11 -0.21
CA ARG A 2 -12.50 23.97 -0.93
C ARG A 2 -12.21 22.47 -1.06
N GLU A 3 -11.98 21.99 -2.28
CA GLU A 3 -11.45 20.64 -2.50
C GLU A 3 -10.21 20.42 -1.63
N PRO A 4 -10.10 19.29 -0.91
CA PRO A 4 -8.87 19.00 -0.17
C PRO A 4 -7.72 18.96 -1.19
N ASN A 5 -6.66 19.69 -0.90
CA ASN A 5 -5.52 19.87 -1.79
C ASN A 5 -4.76 18.54 -1.95
N THR A 6 -5.24 17.67 -2.84
CA THR A 6 -4.66 16.36 -3.22
C THR A 6 -3.28 16.48 -3.91
N LYS A 7 -2.78 17.71 -4.10
CA LYS A 7 -1.49 17.97 -4.78
C LYS A 7 -0.26 17.48 -4.02
N THR A 8 -0.36 17.10 -2.75
CA THR A 8 0.82 17.08 -1.86
C THR A 8 0.86 15.93 -0.83
N MET A 9 0.18 14.82 -1.09
CA MET A 9 0.10 13.69 -0.15
C MET A 9 1.15 12.62 -0.44
N VAL A 10 1.67 11.95 0.59
CA VAL A 10 2.46 10.71 0.44
C VAL A 10 1.47 9.58 0.13
N PRO A 11 1.48 8.99 -1.06
CA PRO A 11 0.60 7.88 -1.38
C PRO A 11 1.06 6.65 -0.60
N LEU A 12 0.15 6.07 0.19
CA LEU A 12 0.42 4.86 0.96
C LEU A 12 -0.43 3.71 0.47
N ILE A 13 0.06 2.50 0.75
CA ILE A 13 -0.63 1.25 0.47
C ILE A 13 -0.32 0.24 1.57
N LYS A 14 -1.28 -0.62 1.92
CA LYS A 14 -1.05 -1.68 2.91
C LYS A 14 0.11 -2.60 2.48
N CYS A 15 0.96 -2.98 3.43
CA CYS A 15 2.13 -3.83 3.19
C CYS A 15 1.76 -5.20 2.60
N GLY A 16 0.55 -5.70 2.86
CA GLY A 16 0.03 -6.95 2.31
C GLY A 16 0.19 -7.06 0.80
N TYR A 17 0.02 -5.96 0.05
CA TYR A 17 0.19 -5.98 -1.40
C TYR A 17 1.60 -6.43 -1.80
N ALA A 18 2.64 -5.88 -1.14
CA ALA A 18 4.02 -6.30 -1.36
C ALA A 18 4.29 -7.70 -0.78
N GLN A 19 3.81 -8.00 0.43
CA GLN A 19 4.05 -9.29 1.10
C GLN A 19 3.60 -10.48 0.25
N TYR A 20 2.43 -10.41 -0.39
CA TYR A 20 1.93 -11.53 -1.19
C TYR A 20 2.65 -11.68 -2.52
N LEU A 21 3.10 -10.59 -3.14
CA LEU A 21 3.99 -10.63 -4.30
C LEU A 21 5.33 -11.30 -3.93
N ILE A 22 5.91 -10.93 -2.78
CA ILE A 22 7.15 -11.51 -2.27
C ILE A 22 6.98 -12.99 -1.89
N LYS A 23 5.87 -13.38 -1.26
CA LYS A 23 5.55 -14.79 -0.99
C LYS A 23 5.45 -15.59 -2.29
N GLY A 24 4.79 -15.04 -3.31
CA GLY A 24 4.71 -15.64 -4.63
C GLY A 24 6.08 -15.80 -5.28
N TYR A 25 6.91 -14.77 -5.26
CA TYR A 25 8.27 -14.79 -5.78
C TYR A 25 9.14 -15.86 -5.10
N LYS A 26 9.05 -15.98 -3.78
CA LYS A 26 9.70 -17.04 -3.02
C LYS A 26 9.19 -18.44 -3.39
N SER A 27 7.88 -18.60 -3.61
CA SER A 27 7.29 -19.88 -4.00
C SER A 27 7.69 -20.35 -5.39
N LEU A 28 8.12 -19.42 -6.27
CA LEU A 28 8.72 -19.74 -7.56
C LEU A 28 10.21 -20.16 -7.45
N GLY A 29 10.78 -20.17 -6.24
CA GLY A 29 12.16 -20.61 -5.98
C GLY A 29 13.20 -19.49 -5.94
N PHE A 30 12.80 -18.21 -6.03
CA PHE A 30 13.72 -17.09 -5.99
C PHE A 30 13.96 -16.54 -4.58
N ASP A 31 15.16 -16.02 -4.33
CA ASP A 31 15.50 -15.35 -3.06
C ASP A 31 14.89 -13.93 -3.01
N PRO A 32 14.01 -13.62 -2.04
CA PRO A 32 13.39 -12.30 -1.93
C PRO A 32 14.30 -11.21 -1.36
N HIS A 33 15.44 -11.52 -0.73
CA HIS A 33 16.23 -10.52 -0.01
C HIS A 33 16.69 -9.36 -0.91
N LEU A 34 17.22 -9.69 -2.10
CA LEU A 34 17.73 -8.68 -3.02
C LEU A 34 16.60 -7.79 -3.59
N ILE A 35 15.47 -8.39 -3.96
CA ILE A 35 14.35 -7.64 -4.57
C ILE A 35 13.63 -6.76 -3.54
N ILE A 36 13.53 -7.18 -2.27
CA ILE A 36 13.03 -6.35 -1.16
C ILE A 36 13.90 -5.10 -1.03
N LYS A 37 15.22 -5.28 -0.99
CA LYS A 37 16.19 -4.19 -0.84
C LYS A 37 16.14 -3.21 -2.02
N GLU A 38 16.15 -3.72 -3.25
CA GLU A 38 16.10 -2.89 -4.46
C GLU A 38 14.78 -2.12 -4.62
N ALA A 39 13.66 -2.73 -4.22
CA ALA A 39 12.36 -2.06 -4.20
C ALA A 39 12.28 -0.96 -3.13
N GLY A 40 13.23 -0.90 -2.20
CA GLY A 40 13.18 0.02 -1.06
C GLY A 40 12.08 -0.36 -0.05
N LEU A 41 11.82 -1.66 0.09
CA LEU A 41 10.88 -2.20 1.07
C LEU A 41 11.60 -2.45 2.41
N PRO A 42 10.86 -2.46 3.54
CA PRO A 42 11.41 -2.86 4.84
C PRO A 42 12.02 -4.26 4.79
N SER A 43 13.13 -4.49 5.48
CA SER A 43 13.80 -5.79 5.46
C SER A 43 13.00 -6.86 6.20
N HIS A 44 12.28 -6.47 7.26
CA HIS A 44 11.34 -7.29 8.01
C HIS A 44 9.90 -7.18 7.47
N LEU A 45 9.72 -6.84 6.18
CA LEU A 45 8.40 -6.69 5.53
C LEU A 45 7.44 -7.85 5.84
N MET A 46 7.95 -9.08 5.97
CA MET A 46 7.14 -10.28 6.20
C MET A 46 6.53 -10.37 7.61
N GLU A 47 7.06 -9.60 8.57
CA GLU A 47 6.65 -9.59 9.98
C GLU A 47 5.67 -8.45 10.28
N LEU A 48 5.55 -7.46 9.38
CA LEU A 48 4.66 -6.31 9.54
C LEU A 48 3.18 -6.73 9.54
N SER A 49 2.43 -6.28 10.55
CA SER A 49 0.98 -6.49 10.64
C SER A 49 0.19 -5.27 10.17
N GLU A 50 -0.46 -5.36 9.00
CA GLU A 50 -1.42 -4.35 8.52
C GLU A 50 -0.88 -2.91 8.42
N GLU A 51 0.44 -2.73 8.36
CA GLU A 51 1.08 -1.42 8.24
C GLU A 51 0.99 -0.86 6.82
N PHE A 52 1.23 0.45 6.69
CA PHE A 52 1.29 1.12 5.40
C PHE A 52 2.72 1.38 4.98
N ILE A 53 2.98 1.18 3.70
CA ILE A 53 4.24 1.50 3.04
C ILE A 53 4.01 2.52 1.92
N PRO A 54 5.04 3.25 1.47
CA PRO A 54 4.95 4.10 0.28
C PRO A 54 4.53 3.31 -0.95
N HIS A 55 3.60 3.87 -1.72
CA HIS A 55 3.12 3.25 -2.96
C HIS A 55 4.24 3.05 -3.98
N ASP A 56 5.22 3.96 -4.02
CA ASP A 56 6.35 3.88 -4.94
C ASP A 56 7.24 2.66 -4.68
N SER A 57 7.32 2.17 -3.44
CA SER A 57 8.05 0.94 -3.12
C SER A 57 7.38 -0.29 -3.75
N VAL A 58 6.03 -0.33 -3.77
CA VAL A 58 5.27 -1.40 -4.45
C VAL A 58 5.37 -1.27 -5.97
N LYS A 59 5.35 -0.03 -6.49
CA LYS A 59 5.55 0.25 -7.92
C LYS A 59 6.91 -0.25 -8.41
N LYS A 60 7.97 0.02 -7.66
CA LYS A 60 9.33 -0.49 -7.93
C LYS A 60 9.38 -2.01 -7.85
N LEU A 61 8.76 -2.62 -6.86
CA LEU A 61 8.66 -4.08 -6.75
C LEU A 61 8.02 -4.69 -8.00
N LEU A 62 6.88 -4.16 -8.46
CA LEU A 62 6.20 -4.65 -9.66
C LEU A 62 7.08 -4.53 -10.90
N SER A 63 7.78 -3.41 -11.05
CA SER A 63 8.75 -3.21 -12.13
C SER A 63 9.89 -4.24 -12.09
N LEU A 64 10.48 -4.46 -10.92
CA LEU A 64 11.54 -5.44 -10.72
C LEU A 64 11.07 -6.86 -11.03
N LEU A 65 9.87 -7.23 -10.56
CA LEU A 65 9.28 -8.55 -10.83
C LEU A 65 9.02 -8.74 -12.33
N GLY A 66 8.38 -7.76 -12.99
CA GLY A 66 8.07 -7.83 -14.41
C GLY A 66 9.30 -7.88 -15.32
N ASN A 67 10.40 -7.26 -14.91
CA ASN A 67 11.66 -7.29 -15.67
C ASN A 67 12.52 -8.55 -15.40
N ARG A 68 12.26 -9.29 -14.31
CA ARG A 68 13.07 -10.45 -13.90
C ARG A 68 12.41 -11.80 -14.19
N LEU A 69 11.08 -11.82 -14.17
CA LEU A 69 10.29 -13.02 -14.44
C LEU A 69 9.91 -13.05 -15.91
N ASP A 70 9.73 -14.25 -16.45
CA ASP A 70 8.97 -14.36 -17.70
C ASP A 70 7.50 -13.98 -17.48
N ILE A 71 6.81 -13.73 -18.58
CA ILE A 71 5.44 -13.18 -18.52
C ILE A 71 4.43 -14.16 -17.91
N GLU A 72 4.63 -15.47 -18.05
CA GLU A 72 3.74 -16.49 -17.49
C GLU A 72 3.95 -16.62 -15.98
N GLN A 73 5.21 -16.61 -15.52
CA GLN A 73 5.57 -16.55 -14.11
C GLN A 73 5.01 -15.30 -13.45
N PHE A 74 5.18 -14.13 -14.07
CA PHE A 74 4.64 -12.87 -13.57
C PHE A 74 3.11 -12.90 -13.50
N ARG A 75 2.44 -13.36 -14.56
CA ARG A 75 0.97 -13.50 -14.61
C ARG A 75 0.47 -14.40 -13.48
N HIS A 76 1.08 -15.57 -13.31
CA HIS A 76 0.71 -16.52 -12.25
C HIS A 76 0.92 -15.94 -10.85
N LEU A 77 2.07 -15.27 -10.63
CA LEU A 77 2.40 -14.64 -9.36
C LEU A 77 1.38 -13.54 -9.02
N VAL A 78 1.13 -12.61 -9.94
CA VAL A 78 0.20 -11.49 -9.73
C VAL A 78 -1.21 -12.01 -9.47
N LYS A 79 -1.71 -12.94 -10.30
CA LYS A 79 -3.04 -13.54 -10.11
C LYS A 79 -3.17 -14.18 -8.74
N THR A 80 -2.19 -14.98 -8.34
CA THR A 80 -2.20 -15.68 -7.05
C THR A 80 -2.13 -14.70 -5.87
N ALA A 81 -1.30 -13.66 -5.97
CA ALA A 81 -1.18 -12.63 -4.94
C ALA A 81 -2.49 -11.84 -4.76
N LEU A 82 -3.13 -11.45 -5.87
CA LEU A 82 -4.41 -10.75 -5.88
C LEU A 82 -5.52 -11.58 -5.23
N GLN A 83 -5.65 -12.83 -5.66
CA GLN A 83 -6.69 -13.75 -5.18
C GLN A 83 -6.52 -14.17 -3.72
N ARG A 84 -5.29 -14.21 -3.20
CA ARG A 84 -5.01 -14.60 -1.80
C ARG A 84 -5.04 -13.42 -0.82
N ASN A 85 -4.98 -12.19 -1.30
CA ASN A 85 -4.90 -11.02 -0.44
C ASN A 85 -5.87 -9.92 -0.84
N SER A 86 -5.49 -9.09 -1.82
CA SER A 86 -6.12 -7.80 -2.06
C SER A 86 -7.62 -7.93 -2.34
N VAL A 87 -8.01 -8.95 -3.08
CA VAL A 87 -9.40 -9.20 -3.41
C VAL A 87 -10.16 -9.79 -2.19
N GLN A 88 -9.53 -10.67 -1.41
CA GLN A 88 -10.10 -11.25 -0.18
C GLN A 88 -10.25 -10.24 0.96
N ARG A 89 -9.49 -9.15 0.94
CA ARG A 89 -9.64 -8.05 1.91
C ARG A 89 -10.96 -7.33 1.70
N LEU A 90 -11.28 -7.00 0.45
CA LEU A 90 -12.43 -6.14 0.13
C LEU A 90 -13.75 -6.90 0.01
N ILE A 91 -13.71 -8.21 -0.22
CA ILE A 91 -14.92 -8.98 -0.51
C ILE A 91 -16.01 -8.88 0.58
N GLY A 92 -15.61 -8.69 1.85
CA GLY A 92 -16.52 -8.48 2.99
C GLY A 92 -17.29 -7.16 2.94
N GLU A 93 -16.76 -6.15 2.26
CA GLU A 93 -17.39 -4.85 2.13
C GLU A 93 -18.59 -4.89 1.18
N PHE A 94 -18.61 -5.84 0.25
CA PHE A 94 -19.69 -5.96 -0.74
C PHE A 94 -20.88 -6.82 -0.26
N ARG A 95 -20.93 -7.23 1.01
CA ARG A 95 -21.96 -8.16 1.52
C ARG A 95 -23.40 -7.68 1.36
N ASN A 96 -23.59 -6.37 1.29
CA ASN A 96 -24.90 -5.73 1.15
C ASN A 96 -25.22 -5.36 -0.31
N CYS A 97 -24.27 -5.52 -1.23
CA CYS A 97 -24.49 -5.28 -2.64
C CYS A 97 -25.20 -6.48 -3.27
N LYS A 98 -26.11 -6.21 -4.21
CA LYS A 98 -26.86 -7.22 -4.96
C LYS A 98 -26.26 -7.50 -6.34
N THR A 99 -25.66 -6.49 -6.95
CA THR A 99 -25.10 -6.55 -8.31
C THR A 99 -23.64 -6.15 -8.36
N VAL A 100 -22.92 -6.58 -9.39
CA VAL A 100 -21.53 -6.13 -9.64
C VAL A 100 -21.47 -4.61 -9.76
N ARG A 101 -22.48 -3.97 -10.36
CA ARG A 101 -22.62 -2.52 -10.47
C ARG A 101 -22.57 -1.83 -9.10
N GLU A 102 -23.37 -2.29 -8.16
CA GLU A 102 -23.41 -1.75 -6.80
C GLU A 102 -22.05 -1.91 -6.09
N ALA A 103 -21.40 -3.06 -6.24
CA ALA A 103 -20.08 -3.29 -5.67
C ALA A 103 -19.02 -2.35 -6.26
N LEU A 104 -19.00 -2.17 -7.58
CA LEU A 104 -18.06 -1.27 -8.25
C LEU A 104 -18.28 0.20 -7.86
N LEU A 105 -19.52 0.65 -7.69
CA LEU A 105 -19.79 2.00 -7.17
C LEU A 105 -19.25 2.19 -5.75
N LEU A 106 -19.36 1.16 -4.90
CA LEU A 106 -18.88 1.19 -3.52
C LEU A 106 -17.34 1.23 -3.40
N THR A 107 -16.61 0.76 -4.42
CA THR A 107 -15.12 0.76 -4.42
C THR A 107 -14.50 2.14 -4.20
N SER A 108 -15.19 3.22 -4.59
CA SER A 108 -14.76 4.61 -4.39
C SER A 108 -14.54 4.96 -2.92
N HIS A 109 -15.29 4.33 -2.02
CA HIS A 109 -15.13 4.48 -0.57
C HIS A 109 -14.18 3.43 0.00
N ILE A 110 -14.20 2.21 -0.53
CA ILE A 110 -13.46 1.09 0.05
C ILE A 110 -11.96 1.15 -0.25
N TYR A 111 -11.56 1.56 -1.46
CA TYR A 111 -10.14 1.55 -1.82
C TYR A 111 -9.29 2.48 -0.95
N LEU A 112 -9.90 3.48 -0.31
CA LEU A 112 -9.24 4.38 0.62
C LEU A 112 -8.72 3.68 1.89
N HIS A 113 -9.27 2.52 2.27
CA HIS A 113 -8.76 1.73 3.40
C HIS A 113 -7.41 1.06 3.10
N ASP A 114 -7.19 0.70 1.84
CA ASP A 114 -6.00 -0.03 1.41
C ASP A 114 -4.97 0.88 0.71
N SER A 115 -5.42 1.99 0.09
CA SER A 115 -4.54 2.97 -0.55
C SER A 115 -5.09 4.40 -0.53
N THR A 116 -4.19 5.37 -0.32
CA THR A 116 -4.58 6.74 0.05
C THR A 116 -4.86 7.66 -1.10
N ASN A 117 -4.45 7.30 -2.31
CA ASN A 117 -4.42 8.20 -3.46
C ASN A 117 -5.01 7.56 -4.72
N VAL A 118 -5.98 6.68 -4.53
CA VAL A 118 -6.67 5.97 -5.60
C VAL A 118 -8.08 6.51 -5.68
N ASN A 119 -8.37 7.23 -6.77
CA ASN A 119 -9.72 7.66 -7.11
C ASN A 119 -10.27 6.74 -8.18
N VAL A 120 -11.46 6.21 -7.96
CA VAL A 120 -12.15 5.32 -8.89
C VAL A 120 -13.61 5.71 -9.04
N GLY A 121 -14.21 5.26 -10.13
CA GLY A 121 -15.63 5.44 -10.38
C GLY A 121 -16.12 4.60 -11.55
N LEU A 122 -17.42 4.62 -11.75
CA LEU A 122 -18.10 3.95 -12.84
C LEU A 122 -18.92 4.98 -13.61
N ASP A 123 -18.49 5.30 -14.82
CA ASP A 123 -19.24 6.19 -15.71
C ASP A 123 -20.15 5.33 -16.58
N VAL A 124 -21.46 5.58 -16.50
CA VAL A 124 -22.47 4.85 -17.27
C VAL A 124 -23.15 5.82 -18.22
N ASN A 125 -22.86 5.68 -19.51
CA ASN A 125 -23.53 6.42 -20.58
C ASN A 125 -24.51 5.47 -21.29
N TYR A 126 -25.46 6.02 -22.07
CA TYR A 126 -26.56 5.27 -22.73
C TYR A 126 -26.17 4.03 -23.58
N ARG A 127 -24.88 3.80 -23.85
CA ARG A 127 -24.38 2.64 -24.63
C ARG A 127 -23.18 1.93 -24.02
N GLU A 128 -22.51 2.53 -23.05
CA GLU A 128 -21.24 2.02 -22.54
C GLU A 128 -21.05 2.37 -21.07
N ALA A 129 -20.53 1.41 -20.32
CA ALA A 129 -20.10 1.61 -18.95
C ALA A 129 -18.58 1.42 -18.84
N TRP A 130 -17.91 2.41 -18.24
CA TRP A 130 -16.47 2.47 -18.10
C TRP A 130 -16.11 2.61 -16.62
N TYR A 131 -15.47 1.58 -16.07
CA TYR A 131 -14.90 1.65 -14.74
C TYR A 131 -13.52 2.29 -14.82
N TRP A 132 -13.34 3.44 -14.19
CA TRP A 132 -12.16 4.26 -14.32
C TRP A 132 -11.36 4.37 -13.03
N ILE A 133 -10.06 4.57 -13.21
CA ILE A 133 -9.08 4.75 -12.14
C ILE A 133 -8.22 5.93 -12.53
N GLN A 134 -8.26 6.98 -11.73
CA GLN A 134 -7.48 8.18 -11.97
C GLN A 134 -6.20 8.15 -11.15
N ARG A 135 -5.06 8.15 -11.86
CA ARG A 135 -3.73 8.30 -11.28
C ARG A 135 -2.98 9.40 -12.00
N LYS A 136 -2.04 10.03 -11.30
CA LYS A 136 -1.12 10.96 -11.95
C LYS A 136 -0.24 10.14 -12.90
N PRO A 137 -0.28 10.42 -14.22
CA PRO A 137 0.58 9.71 -15.15
C PRO A 137 2.03 10.01 -14.79
N GLN A 138 2.83 8.95 -14.72
CA GLN A 138 4.27 9.06 -14.59
C GLN A 138 4.84 8.29 -15.76
N TYR A 139 5.40 8.99 -16.75
CA TYR A 139 5.94 8.37 -17.96
C TYR A 139 7.27 7.68 -17.64
N SER A 140 7.19 6.55 -16.93
CA SER A 140 8.32 5.68 -16.58
C SER A 140 7.96 4.22 -16.86
N SER A 141 8.97 3.39 -17.14
CA SER A 141 8.78 1.94 -17.31
C SER A 141 8.12 1.28 -16.10
N GLU A 142 8.41 1.78 -14.89
CA GLU A 142 7.77 1.33 -13.66
C GLU A 142 6.25 1.57 -13.65
N PHE A 143 5.76 2.59 -14.36
CA PHE A 143 4.34 2.92 -14.41
C PHE A 143 3.55 1.87 -15.18
N ILE A 144 4.09 1.36 -16.29
CA ILE A 144 3.48 0.31 -17.11
C ILE A 144 3.15 -0.90 -16.23
N TRP A 145 4.11 -1.41 -15.47
CA TRP A 145 3.90 -2.57 -14.58
C TRP A 145 2.86 -2.32 -13.50
N SER A 146 2.76 -1.09 -12.97
CA SER A 146 1.72 -0.73 -12.02
C SER A 146 0.32 -0.60 -12.63
N GLU A 147 0.25 -0.18 -13.89
CA GLU A 147 -1.00 -0.09 -14.64
C GLU A 147 -1.49 -1.50 -15.01
N VAL A 148 -0.61 -2.35 -15.52
CA VAL A 148 -0.84 -3.77 -15.76
C VAL A 148 -1.37 -4.48 -14.52
N TYR A 149 -0.69 -4.33 -13.37
CA TYR A 149 -1.16 -4.89 -12.10
C TYR A 149 -2.57 -4.43 -11.72
N THR A 150 -2.90 -3.17 -12.00
CA THR A 150 -4.21 -2.59 -11.69
C THR A 150 -5.31 -3.15 -12.57
N ILE A 151 -5.03 -3.35 -13.85
CA ILE A 151 -5.95 -4.02 -14.75
C ILE A 151 -6.19 -5.45 -14.27
N SER A 152 -5.14 -6.20 -13.96
CA SER A 152 -5.26 -7.55 -13.39
C SER A 152 -6.07 -7.56 -12.09
N TYR A 153 -5.87 -6.58 -11.21
CA TYR A 153 -6.65 -6.41 -9.99
C TYR A 153 -8.16 -6.30 -10.29
N ILE A 154 -8.54 -5.43 -11.23
CA ILE A 154 -9.96 -5.18 -11.55
C ILE A 154 -10.59 -6.37 -12.23
N VAL A 155 -9.87 -7.01 -13.15
CA VAL A 155 -10.32 -8.24 -13.81
C VAL A 155 -10.56 -9.33 -12.78
N GLU A 156 -9.62 -9.58 -11.87
CA GLU A 156 -9.80 -10.59 -10.82
C GLU A 156 -10.91 -10.23 -9.82
N LEU A 157 -11.09 -8.94 -9.51
CA LEU A 157 -12.22 -8.48 -8.69
C LEU A 157 -13.55 -8.81 -9.39
N ILE A 158 -13.74 -8.43 -10.65
CA ILE A 158 -14.98 -8.66 -11.40
C ILE A 158 -15.25 -10.15 -11.58
N ARG A 159 -14.22 -10.94 -11.93
CA ARG A 159 -14.32 -12.40 -12.01
C ARG A 159 -14.81 -13.01 -10.70
N MET A 160 -14.28 -12.55 -9.57
CA MET A 160 -14.69 -13.05 -8.28
C MET A 160 -16.12 -12.61 -7.90
N LEU A 161 -16.49 -11.35 -8.15
CA LEU A 161 -17.81 -10.83 -7.84
C LEU A 161 -18.91 -11.51 -8.68
N SER A 162 -18.63 -11.77 -9.97
CA SER A 162 -19.55 -12.41 -10.93
C SER A 162 -19.46 -13.93 -10.99
N ARG A 163 -18.38 -14.55 -10.46
CA ARG A 163 -18.00 -15.95 -10.64
C ARG A 163 -17.96 -16.41 -12.10
N THR A 164 -17.39 -15.56 -12.95
CA THR A 164 -17.15 -15.87 -14.36
C THR A 164 -15.65 -15.81 -14.67
N ASP A 165 -15.27 -16.28 -15.85
CA ASP A 165 -13.94 -16.11 -16.43
C ASP A 165 -13.77 -14.77 -17.18
N TRP A 166 -14.69 -13.82 -16.94
CA TRP A 166 -14.81 -12.55 -17.64
C TRP A 166 -13.48 -11.89 -17.97
N GLN A 167 -13.41 -11.37 -19.20
CA GLN A 167 -12.31 -10.56 -19.73
C GLN A 167 -12.90 -9.30 -20.34
N PRO A 168 -12.23 -8.14 -20.20
CA PRO A 168 -12.67 -6.91 -20.81
C PRO A 168 -12.46 -6.97 -22.33
N SER A 169 -13.44 -6.46 -23.07
CA SER A 169 -13.34 -6.31 -24.53
C SER A 169 -12.65 -5.01 -24.96
N LYS A 170 -12.63 -3.98 -24.10
CA LYS A 170 -11.97 -2.69 -24.36
C LYS A 170 -11.29 -2.12 -23.11
N ILE A 171 -10.09 -1.56 -23.27
CA ILE A 171 -9.35 -0.87 -22.20
C ILE A 171 -8.72 0.41 -22.75
N LYS A 172 -8.89 1.52 -22.04
CA LYS A 172 -8.12 2.76 -22.28
C LYS A 172 -7.02 2.85 -21.23
N VAL A 173 -5.77 3.00 -21.66
CA VAL A 173 -4.59 3.06 -20.80
C VAL A 173 -3.92 4.43 -20.88
N GLN A 174 -3.22 4.81 -19.81
CA GLN A 174 -2.40 6.01 -19.77
C GLN A 174 -1.04 5.79 -20.44
N SER A 175 -0.54 4.56 -20.44
CA SER A 175 0.71 4.20 -21.12
C SER A 175 0.60 4.40 -22.64
N SER A 176 1.73 4.70 -23.28
CA SER A 176 1.83 4.83 -24.74
C SER A 176 2.02 3.49 -25.46
N ASP A 177 2.41 2.45 -24.72
CA ASP A 177 2.64 1.08 -25.19
C ASP A 177 1.79 0.10 -24.37
N VAL A 178 1.39 -1.02 -24.99
CA VAL A 178 0.45 -2.01 -24.44
C VAL A 178 0.92 -3.45 -24.53
N GLU A 179 2.17 -3.71 -24.91
CA GLU A 179 2.66 -5.09 -25.11
C GLU A 179 2.56 -5.91 -23.81
N HIS A 180 2.94 -5.30 -22.68
CA HIS A 180 2.82 -5.92 -21.37
C HIS A 180 1.35 -6.07 -20.91
N HIS A 181 0.46 -5.19 -21.37
CA HIS A 181 -0.96 -5.23 -21.01
C HIS A 181 -1.68 -6.36 -21.73
N LYS A 182 -1.44 -6.52 -23.05
CA LYS A 182 -2.00 -7.61 -23.87
C LYS A 182 -1.64 -8.97 -23.27
N ALA A 183 -0.36 -9.12 -22.91
CA ALA A 183 0.13 -10.36 -22.32
C ALA A 183 -0.46 -10.68 -20.94
N MET A 184 -1.14 -9.75 -20.27
CA MET A 184 -1.74 -9.99 -18.95
C MET A 184 -3.25 -10.16 -18.98
N VAL A 185 -3.92 -9.74 -20.05
CA VAL A 185 -5.38 -9.76 -20.17
C VAL A 185 -5.81 -10.69 -21.29
N SER A 186 -5.68 -10.24 -22.55
CA SER A 186 -5.98 -10.99 -23.77
C SER A 186 -5.56 -10.17 -24.99
N ASP A 187 -5.16 -10.87 -26.06
CA ASP A 187 -4.93 -10.26 -27.38
C ASP A 187 -6.22 -9.82 -28.07
N ASP A 188 -7.36 -10.42 -27.70
CA ASP A 188 -8.68 -10.07 -28.26
C ASP A 188 -9.23 -8.74 -27.68
N CYS A 189 -8.58 -8.17 -26.68
CA CYS A 189 -8.97 -6.90 -26.08
C CYS A 189 -8.53 -5.71 -26.93
N GLN A 190 -9.43 -4.77 -27.20
CA GLN A 190 -9.09 -3.54 -27.88
C GLN A 190 -8.49 -2.51 -26.90
N TYR A 191 -7.27 -2.05 -27.19
CA TYR A 191 -6.56 -1.07 -26.39
C TYR A 191 -6.56 0.33 -27.01
N PHE A 192 -6.75 1.36 -26.17
CA PHE A 192 -6.61 2.77 -26.52
C PHE A 192 -5.54 3.41 -25.64
N VAL A 193 -4.48 3.96 -26.23
CA VAL A 193 -3.28 4.42 -25.51
C VAL A 193 -3.27 5.94 -25.27
N GLY A 194 -2.48 6.39 -24.29
CA GLY A 194 -2.24 7.82 -24.04
C GLY A 194 -3.42 8.58 -23.44
N HIS A 195 -4.34 7.89 -22.77
CA HIS A 195 -5.48 8.51 -22.10
C HIS A 195 -5.10 9.16 -20.75
N SER A 196 -5.96 10.06 -20.24
CA SER A 196 -5.73 10.74 -18.97
C SER A 196 -6.02 9.88 -17.72
N LYS A 197 -6.74 8.77 -17.90
CA LYS A 197 -7.12 7.79 -16.88
C LYS A 197 -7.02 6.37 -17.45
N LEU A 198 -6.90 5.39 -16.57
CA LEU A 198 -7.17 3.99 -16.90
C LEU A 198 -8.69 3.78 -16.89
N GLU A 199 -9.25 3.21 -17.95
CA GLU A 199 -10.68 2.89 -18.03
C GLU A 199 -10.87 1.49 -18.61
N ILE A 200 -11.70 0.68 -17.95
CA ILE A 200 -12.04 -0.68 -18.40
C ILE A 200 -13.52 -0.70 -18.74
N TYR A 201 -13.83 -1.10 -19.97
CA TYR A 201 -15.21 -1.28 -20.41
C TYR A 201 -15.81 -2.53 -19.78
N ILE A 202 -17.05 -2.43 -19.31
CA ILE A 202 -17.79 -3.54 -18.71
C ILE A 202 -19.18 -3.59 -19.34
N GLU A 203 -19.58 -4.76 -19.84
CA GLU A 203 -20.91 -4.95 -20.41
C GLU A 203 -22.00 -4.88 -19.33
N ASP A 204 -23.18 -4.32 -19.67
CA ASP A 204 -24.31 -4.22 -18.72
C ASP A 204 -24.74 -5.60 -18.17
N LYS A 205 -24.68 -6.65 -18.99
CA LYS A 205 -24.95 -8.04 -18.55
C LYS A 205 -24.05 -8.49 -17.38
N VAL A 206 -22.83 -7.97 -17.31
CA VAL A 206 -21.87 -8.27 -16.23
C VAL A 206 -22.14 -7.35 -15.04
N LEU A 207 -22.38 -6.07 -15.28
CA LEU A 207 -22.71 -5.10 -14.23
C LEU A 207 -23.98 -5.49 -13.46
N ASP A 208 -25.01 -5.93 -14.17
CA ASP A 208 -26.31 -6.26 -13.60
C ASP A 208 -26.39 -7.72 -13.11
N SER A 209 -25.30 -8.48 -13.28
CA SER A 209 -25.21 -9.84 -12.73
C SER A 209 -25.22 -9.84 -11.20
N ALA A 210 -25.88 -10.84 -10.62
CA ALA A 210 -25.96 -10.99 -9.18
C ALA A 210 -24.59 -11.32 -8.57
N LEU A 211 -24.28 -10.70 -7.44
CA LEU A 211 -23.08 -10.98 -6.67
C LEU A 211 -23.11 -12.41 -6.12
N SER A 212 -21.96 -13.10 -6.21
CA SER A 212 -21.83 -14.44 -5.64
C SER A 212 -20.67 -14.50 -4.65
N LEU A 213 -20.91 -13.99 -3.45
CA LEU A 213 -19.91 -13.95 -2.39
C LEU A 213 -19.83 -15.32 -1.67
N PRO A 214 -18.63 -15.78 -1.29
CA PRO A 214 -18.47 -16.96 -0.43
C PRO A 214 -19.09 -16.75 0.95
N ILE A 215 -19.73 -17.78 1.53
CA ILE A 215 -20.45 -17.68 2.81
C ILE A 215 -19.57 -17.17 3.96
N HIS A 216 -18.30 -17.61 4.03
CA HIS A 216 -17.37 -17.22 5.10
C HIS A 216 -17.10 -15.71 5.14
N VAL A 217 -17.37 -15.00 4.04
CA VAL A 217 -17.15 -13.55 3.93
C VAL A 217 -18.25 -12.75 4.63
N LEU A 218 -19.47 -13.28 4.73
CA LEU A 218 -20.62 -12.58 5.30
C LEU A 218 -20.40 -12.21 6.78
N ASN A 219 -19.52 -12.94 7.46
CA ASN A 219 -19.19 -12.77 8.88
C ASN A 219 -17.88 -12.01 9.12
N LYS A 220 -17.16 -11.59 8.06
CA LYS A 220 -15.91 -10.87 8.22
C LYS A 220 -16.18 -9.49 8.87
N PRO A 221 -15.34 -8.96 9.76
CA PRO A 221 -15.45 -7.57 10.19
C PRO A 221 -15.32 -6.63 8.99
N LEU A 222 -16.10 -5.55 8.95
CA LEU A 222 -15.89 -4.48 7.98
C LEU A 222 -14.58 -3.75 8.30
N LEU A 223 -13.95 -3.20 7.28
CA LEU A 223 -12.75 -2.39 7.44
C LEU A 223 -13.08 -1.11 8.22
N ASP A 224 -12.41 -0.91 9.36
CA ASP A 224 -12.56 0.32 10.14
C ASP A 224 -11.72 1.44 9.50
N CYS A 225 -12.31 2.62 9.34
CA CYS A 225 -11.68 3.80 8.75
C CYS A 225 -11.22 4.77 9.84
N ASN A 226 -10.07 4.49 10.47
CA ASN A 226 -9.30 5.52 11.15
C ASN A 226 -8.18 6.01 10.23
N TRP A 227 -8.53 6.96 9.35
CA TRP A 227 -7.55 7.54 8.44
C TRP A 227 -6.83 8.74 9.07
N HIS A 228 -5.49 8.73 9.00
CA HIS A 228 -4.64 9.84 9.44
C HIS A 228 -4.97 11.15 8.70
N SER A 229 -5.40 12.16 9.45
CA SER A 229 -6.02 13.36 8.90
C SER A 229 -5.02 14.35 8.29
N ASN A 230 -3.76 14.35 8.76
CA ASN A 230 -2.73 15.34 8.38
C ASN A 230 -1.48 14.71 7.71
N PHE A 231 -0.59 15.55 7.19
CA PHE A 231 0.63 15.13 6.49
C PHE A 231 1.65 14.52 7.44
N THR A 232 1.79 15.05 8.65
CA THR A 232 2.73 14.59 9.69
C THR A 232 2.46 13.14 10.06
N ASP A 233 1.20 12.79 10.31
CA ASP A 233 0.76 11.44 10.62
C ASP A 233 0.99 10.47 9.45
N LYS A 234 0.82 10.94 8.21
CA LYS A 234 1.12 10.14 7.01
C LYS A 234 2.62 9.87 6.87
N VAL A 235 3.45 10.89 7.11
CA VAL A 235 4.91 10.72 7.12
C VAL A 235 5.33 9.76 8.22
N TYR A 236 4.76 9.88 9.42
CA TYR A 236 4.98 8.95 10.51
C TYR A 236 4.63 7.52 10.08
N THR A 237 3.40 7.31 9.61
CA THR A 237 2.92 5.99 9.17
C THR A 237 3.79 5.40 8.06
N ALA A 238 4.20 6.20 7.08
CA ALA A 238 5.01 5.77 5.95
C ALA A 238 6.43 5.34 6.34
N LEU A 239 7.00 5.98 7.37
CA LEU A 239 8.37 5.75 7.81
C LEU A 239 8.46 4.73 8.95
N TYR A 240 7.34 4.47 9.62
CA TYR A 240 7.25 3.51 10.71
C TYR A 240 7.82 2.12 10.38
N PRO A 241 7.46 1.48 9.24
CA PRO A 241 8.05 0.20 8.84
C PRO A 241 9.57 0.20 8.68
N TYR A 242 10.18 1.38 8.53
CA TYR A 242 11.61 1.52 8.25
C TYR A 242 12.41 1.90 9.49
N ALA A 243 11.74 2.25 10.59
CA ALA A 243 12.33 2.81 11.78
C ALA A 243 13.29 1.85 12.51
N LYS A 244 13.01 0.54 12.46
CA LYS A 244 13.86 -0.49 13.06
C LYS A 244 15.05 -0.91 12.18
N ASP A 245 15.03 -0.55 10.90
CA ASP A 245 15.98 -1.08 9.91
C ASP A 245 17.01 -0.06 9.42
N LEU A 246 16.67 1.23 9.47
CA LEU A 246 17.42 2.28 8.82
C LEU A 246 17.66 3.45 9.76
N ASP A 247 18.83 4.07 9.64
CA ASP A 247 18.99 5.44 10.14
C ASP A 247 18.17 6.41 9.28
N LEU A 248 16.99 6.76 9.80
CA LEU A 248 16.06 7.70 9.18
C LEU A 248 16.61 9.13 9.29
N THR A 249 17.54 9.49 8.40
CA THR A 249 17.93 10.88 8.16
C THR A 249 16.86 11.62 7.34
N VAL A 250 16.81 12.96 7.41
CA VAL A 250 15.86 13.76 6.60
C VAL A 250 15.98 13.41 5.12
N LYS A 251 17.22 13.22 4.63
CA LYS A 251 17.50 12.85 3.24
C LYS A 251 16.92 11.49 2.92
N ARG A 252 17.20 10.48 3.75
CA ARG A 252 16.73 9.11 3.53
C ARG A 252 15.21 9.01 3.58
N SER A 253 14.59 9.67 4.55
CA SER A 253 13.13 9.74 4.64
C SER A 253 12.52 10.44 3.42
N ALA A 254 13.12 11.52 2.93
CA ALA A 254 12.64 12.19 1.72
C ALA A 254 12.75 11.28 0.48
N GLU A 255 13.82 10.48 0.36
CA GLU A 255 13.98 9.46 -0.68
C GLU A 255 12.89 8.38 -0.62
N ILE A 256 12.60 7.84 0.58
CA ILE A 256 11.54 6.84 0.80
C ILE A 256 10.17 7.39 0.39
N LEU A 257 9.92 8.67 0.68
CA LEU A 257 8.64 9.35 0.40
C LEU A 257 8.59 9.98 -1.01
N ASN A 258 9.62 9.75 -1.84
CA ASN A 258 9.77 10.30 -3.18
C ASN A 258 9.53 11.82 -3.27
N MET A 259 10.20 12.58 -2.40
CA MET A 259 10.16 14.04 -2.42
C MET A 259 11.51 14.66 -2.06
N SER A 260 11.66 15.96 -2.29
CA SER A 260 12.86 16.68 -1.84
C SER A 260 12.85 16.88 -0.32
N THR A 261 14.04 16.94 0.28
CA THR A 261 14.22 17.29 1.71
C THR A 261 13.56 18.62 2.06
N ARG A 262 13.74 19.64 1.20
CA ARG A 262 13.09 20.95 1.32
C ARG A 262 11.58 20.84 1.36
N THR A 263 10.99 20.01 0.48
CA THR A 263 9.54 19.79 0.45
C THR A 263 9.04 19.12 1.72
N LEU A 264 9.73 18.07 2.19
CA LEU A 264 9.39 17.37 3.42
C LEU A 264 9.42 18.31 4.63
N GLN A 265 10.52 19.05 4.80
CA GLN A 265 10.68 19.97 5.91
C GLN A 265 9.68 21.12 5.89
N ARG A 266 9.45 21.73 4.72
CA ARG A 266 8.47 22.80 4.57
C ARG A 266 7.06 22.32 4.96
N LYS A 267 6.62 21.16 4.46
CA LYS A 267 5.28 20.65 4.76
C LYS A 267 5.10 20.26 6.23
N LEU A 268 6.13 19.70 6.86
CA LEU A 268 6.10 19.46 8.30
C LEU A 268 5.96 20.80 9.05
N ALA A 269 6.74 21.81 8.67
CA ALA A 269 6.66 23.14 9.27
C ALA A 269 5.31 23.82 9.07
N ASP A 270 4.67 23.63 7.90
CA ASP A 270 3.31 24.12 7.60
C ASP A 270 2.27 23.53 8.58
N GLU A 271 2.54 22.36 9.17
CA GLU A 271 1.73 21.71 10.22
C GLU A 271 2.30 21.90 11.64
N GLY A 272 3.29 22.78 11.82
CA GLY A 272 3.92 23.03 13.11
C GLY A 272 4.84 21.90 13.62
N ALA A 273 5.15 20.92 12.77
CA ALA A 273 6.02 19.79 13.08
C ALA A 273 7.45 20.01 12.58
N THR A 274 8.40 19.29 13.17
CA THR A 274 9.77 19.18 12.65
C THR A 274 10.11 17.73 12.38
N PHE A 275 10.99 17.48 11.40
CA PHE A 275 11.46 16.11 11.13
C PHE A 275 12.10 15.48 12.36
N ARG A 276 12.82 16.26 13.16
CA ARG A 276 13.45 15.77 14.39
C ARG A 276 12.41 15.27 15.39
N ALA A 277 11.37 16.06 15.65
CA ALA A 277 10.28 15.64 16.54
C ALA A 277 9.58 14.38 16.02
N LEU A 278 9.29 14.31 14.71
CA LEU A 278 8.70 13.13 14.09
C LEU A 278 9.59 11.89 14.23
N LYS A 279 10.90 12.02 13.97
CA LYS A 279 11.87 10.93 14.15
C LYS A 279 11.92 10.48 15.62
N ASP A 280 11.99 11.42 16.56
CA ASP A 280 12.01 11.09 17.99
C ASP A 280 10.75 10.31 18.40
N SER A 281 9.57 10.69 17.90
CA SER A 281 8.31 9.95 18.14
C SER A 281 8.34 8.54 17.54
N LEU A 282 8.83 8.38 16.31
CA LEU A 282 8.99 7.04 15.68
C LEU A 282 9.91 6.15 16.53
N MET A 283 11.09 6.68 16.89
CA MET A 283 12.06 5.95 17.70
C MET A 283 11.50 5.61 19.08
N PHE A 284 10.72 6.51 19.68
CA PHE A 284 10.05 6.24 20.95
C PHE A 284 9.09 5.05 20.84
N THR A 285 8.19 5.05 19.86
CA THR A 285 7.23 3.95 19.66
C THR A 285 7.96 2.62 19.44
N CYS A 286 8.94 2.57 18.54
CA CYS A 286 9.71 1.34 18.33
C CYS A 286 10.48 0.91 19.58
N ALA A 287 11.01 1.85 20.36
CA ALA A 287 11.68 1.53 21.62
C ALA A 287 10.72 0.92 22.64
N VAL A 288 9.48 1.42 22.73
CA VAL A 288 8.45 0.87 23.61
C VAL A 288 8.07 -0.54 23.20
N GLU A 289 7.87 -0.81 21.91
CA GLU A 289 7.61 -2.17 21.43
C GLU A 289 8.75 -3.13 21.77
N MET A 290 9.99 -2.74 21.48
CA MET A 290 11.15 -3.56 21.81
C MET A 290 11.32 -3.77 23.32
N MET A 291 10.95 -2.78 24.13
CA MET A 291 10.91 -2.93 25.60
C MET A 291 9.89 -3.98 26.02
N SER A 292 8.68 -3.96 25.45
CA SER A 292 7.64 -4.96 25.71
C SER A 292 8.03 -6.36 25.23
N GLU A 293 8.86 -6.45 24.18
CA GLU A 293 9.47 -7.70 23.70
C GLU A 293 10.67 -8.16 24.57
N GLY A 294 11.06 -7.38 25.58
CA GLY A 294 12.12 -7.74 26.54
C GLY A 294 13.54 -7.42 26.09
N PHE A 295 13.73 -6.60 25.06
CA PHE A 295 15.06 -6.22 24.59
C PHE A 295 15.81 -5.32 25.60
N PRO A 296 17.11 -5.57 25.86
CA PRO A 296 17.92 -4.68 26.68
C PRO A 296 18.04 -3.27 26.08
N LEU A 297 18.01 -2.23 26.92
CA LEU A 297 18.10 -0.83 26.49
C LEU A 297 19.31 -0.51 25.61
N THR A 298 20.45 -1.18 25.86
CA THR A 298 21.66 -1.05 25.04
C THR A 298 21.46 -1.58 23.62
N GLN A 299 20.77 -2.72 23.48
CA GLN A 299 20.42 -3.29 22.19
C GLN A 299 19.39 -2.42 21.46
N ILE A 300 18.38 -1.90 22.17
CA ILE A 300 17.40 -0.96 21.60
C ILE A 300 18.10 0.28 21.03
N ALA A 301 19.05 0.87 21.77
CA ALA A 301 19.80 2.02 21.30
C ALA A 301 20.57 1.72 20.00
N ILE A 302 21.23 0.56 19.91
CA ILE A 302 21.95 0.12 18.72
C ILE A 302 21.00 -0.08 17.55
N GLN A 303 19.89 -0.81 17.76
CA GLN A 303 18.92 -1.12 16.71
C GLN A 303 18.30 0.16 16.12
N LEU A 304 17.97 1.12 16.96
CA LEU A 304 17.43 2.42 16.55
C LEU A 304 18.50 3.41 16.05
N SER A 305 19.71 2.91 15.76
CA SER A 305 20.82 3.67 15.17
C SER A 305 21.27 4.87 16.02
N PHE A 306 21.17 4.80 17.35
CA PHE A 306 21.79 5.78 18.23
C PHE A 306 23.28 5.46 18.42
N ALA A 307 24.12 6.51 18.45
CA ALA A 307 25.55 6.33 18.65
C ALA A 307 25.91 5.70 20.01
N ASP A 308 25.10 5.96 21.03
CA ASP A 308 25.26 5.40 22.37
C ASP A 308 23.94 5.47 23.18
N LEU A 309 23.92 4.75 24.31
CA LEU A 309 22.78 4.70 25.23
C LEU A 309 22.41 6.07 25.82
N SER A 310 23.37 6.99 25.96
CA SER A 310 23.14 8.34 26.50
C SER A 310 22.37 9.21 25.52
N GLN A 311 22.70 9.15 24.23
CA GLN A 311 21.95 9.83 23.17
C GLN A 311 20.53 9.30 23.06
N PHE A 312 20.36 7.97 23.06
CA PHE A 312 19.05 7.32 23.13
C PHE A 312 18.26 7.81 24.34
N SER A 313 18.85 7.79 25.54
CA SER A 313 18.18 8.19 26.77
C SER A 313 17.70 9.64 26.77
N ARG A 314 18.48 10.56 26.18
CA ARG A 314 18.09 11.97 26.02
C ARG A 314 16.95 12.13 25.01
N ALA A 315 16.98 11.40 23.89
CA ALA A 315 15.91 11.41 22.90
C ALA A 315 14.61 10.83 23.47
N PHE A 316 14.69 9.67 24.11
CA PHE A 316 13.55 9.01 24.76
C PHE A 316 12.90 9.91 25.82
N LYS A 317 13.70 10.51 26.71
CA LYS A 317 13.18 11.40 27.76
C LYS A 317 12.52 12.66 27.21
N ARG A 318 12.96 13.15 26.07
CA ARG A 318 12.38 14.34 25.42
C ARG A 318 10.97 14.09 24.89
N VAL A 319 10.66 12.85 24.52
CA VAL A 319 9.31 12.43 24.08
C VAL A 319 8.47 12.00 25.27
N SER A 320 9.01 11.14 26.14
CA SER A 320 8.23 10.50 27.21
C SER A 320 8.20 11.25 28.54
N GLY A 321 9.07 12.25 28.71
CA GLY A 321 9.34 12.91 30.01
C GLY A 321 10.13 12.06 31.01
N LEU A 322 10.30 10.75 30.76
CA LEU A 322 10.93 9.79 31.67
C LEU A 322 12.22 9.21 31.08
N SER A 323 13.14 8.78 31.94
CA SER A 323 14.29 8.00 31.44
C SER A 323 13.83 6.62 30.95
N PRO A 324 14.51 6.02 29.96
CA PRO A 324 14.14 4.68 29.46
C PRO A 324 14.03 3.63 30.57
N GLN A 325 14.95 3.63 31.53
CA GLN A 325 14.92 2.71 32.68
C GLN A 325 13.67 2.87 33.54
N LYS A 326 13.26 4.12 33.82
CA LYS A 326 12.04 4.39 34.61
C LYS A 326 10.79 3.94 33.85
N TYR A 327 10.75 4.22 32.56
CA TYR A 327 9.63 3.84 31.70
C TYR A 327 9.51 2.31 31.53
N HIS A 328 10.63 1.63 31.28
CA HIS A 328 10.70 0.17 31.20
C HIS A 328 10.20 -0.48 32.49
N LYS A 329 10.62 0.04 33.65
CA LYS A 329 10.14 -0.45 34.95
C LYS A 329 8.63 -0.23 35.14
N SER A 330 8.06 0.87 34.65
CA SER A 330 6.61 1.10 34.73
C SER A 330 5.81 0.13 33.84
N ILE A 331 6.32 -0.25 32.66
CA ILE A 331 5.68 -1.28 31.82
C ILE A 331 5.68 -2.62 32.56
N LEU A 332 6.85 -3.07 33.04
CA LEU A 332 6.98 -4.34 33.76
C LEU A 332 6.17 -4.40 35.07
N MET A 333 5.93 -3.26 35.71
CA MET A 333 5.09 -3.18 36.92
C MET A 333 3.59 -3.14 36.60
N GLY A 334 3.20 -2.68 35.41
CA GLY A 334 1.81 -2.73 34.93
C GLY A 334 1.38 -4.13 34.49
N ASP A 335 2.27 -4.90 33.88
CA ASP A 335 1.99 -6.27 33.42
C ASP A 335 1.90 -7.30 34.57
N ASN A 336 2.39 -6.98 35.76
CA ASN A 336 2.27 -7.82 36.97
C ASN A 336 1.00 -7.52 37.81
N ALA A 337 0.08 -6.68 37.31
CA ALA A 337 -1.13 -6.26 38.01
C ALA A 337 -2.44 -6.79 37.37
N CYS A 338 -2.35 -7.81 36.51
CA CYS A 338 -3.52 -8.53 35.97
C CYS A 338 -3.45 -10.03 36.30
#